data_AF-A0A376W0S3-F1
#
_entry.id   AF-A0A376W0S3-F1
#
_cell.length_a   1.000
_cell.length_b   1.000
_cell.length_c   1.000
_cell.angle_alpha   90.00
_cell.angle_beta   90.00
_cell.angle_gamma   90.00
#
_symmetry.space_group_name_H-M   'P 1'
#
loop_
_entity.id
_entity.type
_entity.pdbx_description
1 polymer ?
#
loop_
_entity_poly.entity_id
_entity_poly.type
_entity_poly.pdbx_seq_one_letter_code
_entity_poly.pdbx_strand_id
1 'polypeptide(L)'
;MDKIIISPAKYIQGNGSLDNIATYAASLGTEPLIIADEFVTGLVGDRVSQSFARENIIADFDVFCGECSQNEISRIRKKFNQRKYNVVIGIGGGKTLDTAKAVAYYQKIPVVVVRQLLPQMRQPVLWQ
;
A
#
# COMPACT_ATOMS: atom_id res chain seq x y z
N MET A 1 -0.34 -31.99 -19.40
CA MET A 1 -1.01 -30.69 -19.59
C MET A 1 -0.99 -30.00 -18.24
N ASP A 2 -0.35 -28.83 -18.17
CA ASP A 2 -0.03 -28.22 -16.88
C ASP A 2 -1.25 -27.50 -16.30
N LYS A 3 -1.41 -27.59 -14.98
CA LYS A 3 -2.40 -26.86 -14.20
C LYS A 3 -1.67 -25.89 -13.30
N ILE A 4 -1.85 -24.59 -13.55
CA ILE A 4 -1.09 -23.53 -12.89
C ILE A 4 -2.05 -22.64 -12.11
N ILE A 5 -1.66 -22.31 -10.86
CA ILE A 5 -2.31 -21.30 -10.03
C ILE A 5 -1.26 -20.26 -9.62
N ILE A 6 -1.64 -18.99 -9.67
CA ILE A 6 -0.82 -17.86 -9.19
C ILE A 6 -1.60 -17.18 -8.07
N SER A 7 -0.90 -16.85 -6.99
CA SER A 7 -1.48 -16.19 -5.83
C SER A 7 -0.48 -15.18 -5.24
N PRO A 8 -0.93 -14.21 -4.43
CA PRO A 8 -0.03 -13.42 -3.61
C PRO A 8 0.78 -14.33 -2.67
N ALA A 9 2.04 -13.97 -2.41
CA ALA A 9 2.89 -14.74 -1.49
C ALA A 9 2.33 -14.78 -0.06
N LYS A 10 1.60 -13.74 0.36
CA LYS A 10 0.96 -13.64 1.67
C LYS A 10 -0.34 -12.86 1.55
N TYR A 11 -1.40 -13.40 2.15
CA TYR A 11 -2.68 -12.70 2.34
C TYR A 11 -2.94 -12.57 3.84
N ILE A 12 -3.27 -11.36 4.28
CA ILE A 12 -3.51 -11.05 5.70
C ILE A 12 -4.84 -10.33 5.79
N GLN A 13 -5.73 -10.85 6.63
CA GLN A 13 -7.03 -10.27 6.93
C GLN A 13 -7.29 -10.35 8.43
N GLY A 14 -7.79 -9.26 9.00
CA GLY A 14 -8.14 -9.20 10.40
C GLY A 14 -8.57 -7.79 10.79
N ASN A 15 -9.37 -7.70 11.85
CA ASN A 15 -9.67 -6.40 12.44
C ASN A 15 -8.38 -5.81 13.03
N GLY A 16 -8.10 -4.54 12.74
CA GLY A 16 -6.85 -3.90 13.19
C GLY A 16 -5.58 -4.38 12.50
N SER A 17 -5.64 -5.18 11.42
CA SER A 17 -4.42 -5.63 10.73
C SER A 17 -3.53 -4.48 10.22
N LEU A 18 -4.11 -3.31 9.93
CA LEU A 18 -3.36 -2.13 9.53
C LEU A 18 -2.42 -1.62 10.64
N ASP A 19 -2.76 -1.85 11.91
CA ASP A 19 -1.94 -1.41 13.04
C ASP A 19 -0.62 -2.21 13.13
N ASN A 20 -0.53 -3.36 12.45
CA ASN A 20 0.66 -4.21 12.42
C ASN A 20 1.31 -4.24 11.03
N ILE A 21 0.99 -3.27 10.16
CA ILE A 21 1.49 -3.24 8.78
C ILE A 21 3.01 -3.23 8.71
N ALA A 22 3.68 -2.52 9.63
CA ALA A 22 5.13 -2.48 9.69
C ALA A 22 5.74 -3.85 9.98
N THR A 23 5.21 -4.56 10.98
CA THR A 23 5.62 -5.94 11.32
C THR A 23 5.46 -6.87 10.12
N TYR A 24 4.40 -6.72 9.34
CA TYR A 24 4.18 -7.54 8.14
C TYR A 24 5.09 -7.16 6.97
N ALA A 25 5.41 -5.88 6.81
CA ALA A 25 6.26 -5.37 5.74
C ALA A 25 7.77 -5.56 6.03
N ALA A 26 8.17 -5.65 7.30
CA ALA A 26 9.57 -5.75 7.71
C ALA A 26 10.32 -6.94 7.08
N SER A 27 9.64 -8.05 6.80
CA SER A 27 10.25 -9.20 6.11
C SER A 27 10.52 -8.96 4.62
N LEU A 28 9.97 -7.89 4.04
CA LEU A 28 10.13 -7.51 2.63
C LEU A 28 11.12 -6.36 2.46
N GLY A 29 11.20 -5.46 3.43
CA GLY A 29 12.08 -4.30 3.40
C GLY A 29 11.95 -3.42 4.64
N THR A 30 12.97 -2.59 4.86
CA THR A 30 13.10 -1.68 6.02
C THR A 30 13.03 -0.20 5.63
N GLU A 31 12.86 0.12 4.34
CA GLU A 31 12.79 1.49 3.81
C GLU A 31 11.56 1.58 2.89
N PRO A 32 10.34 1.63 3.45
CA PRO A 32 9.10 1.65 2.66
C PRO A 32 8.81 3.02 2.06
N LEU A 33 8.38 3.02 0.79
CA LEU A 33 7.62 4.12 0.19
C LEU A 33 6.13 3.80 0.22
N ILE A 34 5.36 4.58 0.97
CA ILE A 34 3.91 4.42 1.12
C ILE A 34 3.21 5.34 0.11
N ILE A 35 2.34 4.79 -0.72
CA ILE A 35 1.55 5.49 -1.73
C ILE A 35 0.09 5.44 -1.32
N ALA A 36 -0.49 6.61 -1.04
CA ALA A 36 -1.88 6.78 -0.66
C ALA A 36 -2.40 8.13 -1.17
N ASP A 37 -3.69 8.26 -1.47
CA ASP A 37 -4.25 9.58 -1.76
C ASP A 37 -4.40 10.41 -0.48
N GLU A 38 -4.72 11.69 -0.62
CA GLU A 38 -4.84 12.63 0.51
C GLU A 38 -5.92 12.21 1.51
N PHE A 39 -7.06 11.72 1.02
CA PHE A 39 -8.17 11.27 1.86
C PHE A 39 -7.79 10.03 2.69
N VAL A 40 -7.18 9.03 2.04
CA VAL A 40 -6.69 7.82 2.70
C VAL A 40 -5.60 8.16 3.71
N THR A 41 -4.68 9.05 3.35
CA THR A 41 -3.62 9.52 4.24
C THR A 41 -4.21 10.16 5.50
N GLY A 42 -5.24 11.01 5.36
CA GLY A 42 -5.95 11.58 6.51
C GLY A 42 -6.69 10.55 7.38
N LEU A 43 -7.16 9.44 6.79
CA LEU A 43 -7.91 8.42 7.53
C LEU A 43 -7.02 7.45 8.30
N VAL A 44 -5.87 7.05 7.73
CA VAL A 44 -5.05 5.96 8.28
C VAL A 44 -3.57 6.31 8.47
N GLY A 45 -3.13 7.49 8.04
CA GLY A 45 -1.73 7.90 8.09
C GLY A 45 -1.12 7.80 9.48
N ASP A 46 -1.86 8.23 10.52
CA ASP A 46 -1.39 8.17 11.91
C ASP A 46 -1.18 6.73 12.37
N ARG A 47 -2.14 5.84 12.10
CA ARG A 47 -2.05 4.42 12.48
C ARG A 47 -0.88 3.73 11.80
N VAL A 48 -0.70 4.01 10.51
CA VAL A 48 0.40 3.46 9.72
C VAL A 48 1.74 3.99 10.24
N SER A 49 1.86 5.30 10.49
CA SER A 49 3.07 5.93 11.02
C SER A 49 3.43 5.39 12.41
N GLN A 50 2.45 5.20 13.29
CA GLN A 50 2.64 4.58 14.61
C GLN A 50 3.05 3.11 14.51
N SER A 51 2.60 2.36 13.50
CA SER A 51 3.07 1.00 13.24
C SER A 51 4.55 0.99 12.90
N PHE A 52 4.99 1.86 11.98
CA PHE A 52 6.40 1.94 11.56
C PHE A 52 7.31 2.49 12.66
N ALA A 53 6.85 3.48 13.43
CA ALA A 53 7.60 4.02 14.56
C ALA A 53 7.89 2.95 15.64
N ARG A 54 6.93 2.06 15.92
CA ARG A 54 7.12 0.94 16.88
C ARG A 54 8.18 -0.06 16.43
N GLU A 55 8.34 -0.24 15.11
CA GLU A 55 9.35 -1.13 14.51
C GLU A 55 10.69 -0.40 14.24
N ASN A 56 10.82 0.88 14.61
CA ASN A 56 11.98 1.74 14.30
C ASN A 56 12.31 1.81 12.80
N ILE A 57 11.28 1.75 11.95
CA ILE A 57 11.41 1.85 10.49
C ILE A 57 11.02 3.26 10.05
N ILE A 58 11.86 3.90 9.24
CA ILE A 58 11.56 5.19 8.63
C ILE A 58 10.71 4.93 7.40
N ALA A 59 9.48 5.43 7.40
CA ALA A 59 8.56 5.31 6.28
C ALA A 59 8.25 6.68 5.69
N ASP A 60 8.35 6.81 4.37
CA ASP A 60 7.97 8.03 3.67
C ASP A 60 6.64 7.85 2.95
N PHE A 61 5.80 8.88 3.01
CA PHE A 61 4.54 8.94 2.27
C PHE A 61 4.71 9.73 0.97
N ASP A 62 4.14 9.23 -0.13
CA ASP A 62 3.89 9.96 -1.36
C ASP A 62 2.38 10.01 -1.64
N VAL A 63 1.88 11.24 -1.77
CA VAL A 63 0.46 11.47 -2.05
C VAL A 63 0.19 11.10 -3.50
N PHE A 64 -0.72 10.17 -3.71
CA PHE A 64 -1.20 9.77 -5.03
C PHE A 64 -2.18 10.80 -5.58
N CYS A 65 -1.92 11.30 -6.79
CA CYS A 65 -2.67 12.40 -7.41
C CYS A 65 -3.92 11.95 -8.19
N GLY A 66 -4.48 10.78 -7.86
CA GLY A 66 -5.81 10.34 -8.31
C GLY A 66 -5.84 9.47 -9.58
N GLU A 67 -4.91 9.65 -10.52
CA GLU A 67 -4.90 8.89 -11.79
C GLU A 67 -3.71 7.95 -11.95
N CYS A 68 -4.02 6.67 -12.17
CA CYS A 68 -3.04 5.65 -12.50
C CYS A 68 -2.58 5.83 -13.95
N SER A 69 -1.62 6.73 -14.16
CA SER A 69 -1.08 7.11 -15.48
C SER A 69 0.43 6.93 -15.53
N GLN A 70 0.99 6.85 -16.74
CA GLN A 70 2.44 6.76 -16.91
C GLN A 70 3.19 7.98 -16.35
N ASN A 71 2.57 9.16 -16.40
CA ASN A 71 3.12 10.38 -15.81
C ASN A 71 3.24 10.25 -14.29
N GLU A 72 2.18 9.76 -13.64
CA GLU A 72 2.13 9.59 -12.20
C GLU A 72 3.09 8.49 -11.72
N ILE A 73 3.09 7.34 -12.40
CA ILE A 73 4.05 6.25 -12.12
C ILE A 73 5.48 6.78 -12.26
N SER A 74 5.78 7.57 -13.30
CA SER A 74 7.10 8.15 -13.52
C SER A 74 7.47 9.17 -12.44
N ARG A 75 6.53 10.00 -11.98
CA ARG A 75 6.74 10.96 -10.88
C ARG A 75 7.12 10.22 -9.59
N ILE A 76 6.33 9.22 -9.21
CA ILE A 76 6.58 8.45 -7.98
C ILE A 76 7.89 7.67 -8.10
N ARG A 77 8.21 7.11 -9.28
CA ARG A 77 9.51 6.45 -9.51
C ARG A 77 10.69 7.40 -9.38
N LYS A 78 10.57 8.66 -9.82
CA LYS A 78 11.62 9.68 -9.60
C LYS A 78 11.84 9.91 -8.12
N LYS A 79 10.78 10.05 -7.31
CA LYS A 79 10.89 10.14 -5.85
C LYS A 79 11.51 8.87 -5.25
N PHE A 80 11.07 7.71 -5.71
CA PHE A 80 11.60 6.42 -5.27
C PHE A 80 13.12 6.37 -5.43
N ASN A 81 13.65 6.86 -6.55
CA ASN A 81 15.09 6.85 -6.82
C ASN A 81 15.90 7.89 -6.01
N GLN A 82 15.26 8.80 -5.27
CA GLN A 82 15.95 9.79 -4.43
C GLN A 82 16.44 9.21 -3.10
N ARG A 83 15.87 8.07 -2.67
CA ARG A 83 16.23 7.34 -1.46
C ARG A 83 16.41 5.86 -1.77
N LYS A 84 16.89 5.09 -0.80
CA LYS A 84 17.13 3.65 -0.94
C LYS A 84 15.88 2.83 -0.54
N TYR A 85 14.70 3.23 -1.02
CA TYR A 85 13.50 2.47 -0.73
C TYR A 85 13.64 1.04 -1.26
N ASN A 86 13.15 0.07 -0.51
CA ASN A 86 13.27 -1.36 -0.84
C ASN A 86 11.93 -2.10 -0.80
N VAL A 87 10.83 -1.43 -0.46
CA VAL A 87 9.47 -1.96 -0.54
C VAL A 87 8.50 -0.82 -0.86
N VAL A 88 7.48 -1.12 -1.67
CA VAL A 88 6.39 -0.18 -1.95
C VAL A 88 5.13 -0.67 -1.26
N ILE A 89 4.41 0.25 -0.62
CA ILE A 89 3.16 -0.04 0.08
C ILE A 89 2.07 0.83 -0.51
N GLY A 90 1.11 0.23 -1.22
CA GLY A 90 -0.06 0.94 -1.73
C GLY A 90 -1.23 0.83 -0.75
N ILE A 91 -1.83 1.94 -0.35
CA ILE A 91 -3.01 1.97 0.53
C ILE A 91 -4.11 2.79 -0.14
N GLY A 92 -5.27 2.17 -0.38
CA GLY A 92 -6.42 2.89 -0.95
C GLY A 92 -7.26 2.08 -1.94
N GLY A 93 -7.80 2.78 -2.93
CA GLY A 93 -8.64 2.22 -4.01
C GLY A 93 -7.84 1.61 -5.17
N GLY A 94 -8.55 1.10 -6.18
CA GLY A 94 -7.94 0.35 -7.29
C GLY A 94 -6.80 1.10 -8.00
N LYS A 95 -7.00 2.39 -8.32
CA LYS A 95 -6.00 3.21 -9.02
C LYS A 95 -4.70 3.38 -8.22
N THR A 96 -4.81 3.61 -6.91
CA THR A 96 -3.65 3.70 -6.00
C THR A 96 -2.89 2.38 -5.96
N LEU A 97 -3.62 1.27 -5.83
CA LEU A 97 -3.00 -0.07 -5.76
C LEU A 97 -2.31 -0.46 -7.06
N ASP A 98 -2.90 -0.15 -8.21
CA ASP A 98 -2.31 -0.45 -9.51
C ASP A 98 -1.08 0.43 -9.80
N THR A 99 -1.11 1.70 -9.36
CA THR A 99 0.06 2.58 -9.39
C THR A 99 1.21 2.01 -8.53
N ALA A 100 0.91 1.58 -7.30
CA ALA A 100 1.90 0.97 -6.41
C ALA A 100 2.52 -0.30 -7.00
N LYS A 101 1.71 -1.19 -7.58
CA LYS A 101 2.20 -2.39 -8.29
C LYS A 101 3.10 -2.03 -9.47
N ALA A 102 2.71 -1.04 -10.28
CA ALA A 102 3.49 -0.62 -11.43
C ALA A 102 4.85 -0.04 -11.01
N VAL A 103 4.88 0.82 -9.99
CA VAL A 103 6.13 1.36 -9.42
C VAL A 103 7.02 0.22 -8.94
N ALA A 104 6.48 -0.70 -8.14
CA ALA A 104 7.25 -1.83 -7.61
C ALA A 104 7.78 -2.76 -8.71
N TYR A 105 6.96 -3.06 -9.73
CA TYR A 105 7.35 -3.86 -10.89
C TYR A 105 8.53 -3.24 -11.64
N TYR A 106 8.46 -1.94 -11.96
CA TYR A 106 9.54 -1.26 -12.67
C TYR A 106 10.81 -1.10 -11.84
N GLN A 107 10.69 -1.04 -10.51
CA GLN A 107 11.83 -0.97 -9.59
C GLN A 107 12.35 -2.35 -9.15
N LYS A 108 11.67 -3.44 -9.55
CA LYS A 108 12.02 -4.84 -9.21
C LYS A 108 12.11 -5.10 -7.70
N ILE A 109 11.16 -4.56 -6.95
CA ILE A 109 11.07 -4.69 -5.49
C ILE A 109 9.72 -5.27 -5.06
N PRO A 110 9.60 -5.81 -3.84
CA PRO A 110 8.32 -6.28 -3.31
C PRO A 110 7.28 -5.16 -3.18
N VAL A 111 6.01 -5.56 -3.25
CA VAL A 111 4.85 -4.68 -3.06
C VAL A 111 3.91 -5.23 -2.00
N VAL A 112 3.42 -4.35 -1.13
CA VAL A 112 2.31 -4.61 -0.20
C VAL A 112 1.12 -3.78 -0.68
N VAL A 113 -0.07 -4.39 -0.75
CA VAL A 113 -1.30 -3.69 -1.14
C VAL A 113 -2.35 -3.80 -0.05
N VAL A 114 -2.86 -2.66 0.39
CA VAL A 114 -3.91 -2.56 1.41
C VAL A 114 -5.14 -1.94 0.76
N ARG A 115 -6.15 -2.76 0.51
CA ARG A 115 -7.42 -2.29 -0.04
C ARG A 115 -8.22 -1.58 1.05
N GLN A 116 -8.47 -0.28 0.85
CA GLN A 116 -9.44 0.43 1.67
C GLN A 116 -10.85 0.13 1.14
N LEU A 117 -11.69 -0.45 2.00
CA LEU A 117 -13.14 -0.47 1.80
C LEU A 117 -13.70 0.79 2.45
N LEU A 118 -14.31 1.67 1.64
CA LEU A 118 -15.11 2.75 2.18
C LEU A 118 -16.21 2.15 3.06
N PRO A 119 -16.57 2.77 4.20
CA PRO A 119 -17.68 2.33 5.06
C PRO A 119 -19.06 2.27 4.39
N GLN A 120 -19.18 2.61 3.10
CA GLN A 120 -20.41 2.59 2.30
C GLN A 120 -21.06 1.19 2.19
N MET A 121 -20.42 0.12 2.67
CA MET A 121 -21.02 -1.23 2.80
C MET A 121 -21.42 -1.59 4.25
N ARG A 122 -21.61 -0.59 5.12
CA ARG A 122 -22.44 -0.70 6.32
C ARG A 122 -23.74 0.09 6.13
N GLN A 123 -24.42 -0.12 5.00
CA GLN A 123 -25.88 0.06 5.01
C GLN A 123 -26.42 -1.12 5.85
N PRO A 124 -27.19 -0.89 6.93
CA PRO A 124 -27.98 -1.97 7.48
C PRO A 124 -28.94 -2.38 6.37
N VAL A 125 -28.73 -3.56 5.78
CA VAL A 125 -29.78 -4.21 5.02
C VAL A 125 -30.84 -4.57 6.05
N LEU A 126 -31.72 -3.62 6.32
CA LEU A 126 -33.01 -3.84 6.96
C LEU A 126 -33.74 -4.80 6.04
N TRP A 127 -33.78 -6.08 6.42
CA TRP A 127 -34.78 -7.00 5.90
C TRP A 127 -36.15 -6.49 6.40
N GLN A 128 -36.87 -5.80 5.52
CA GLN A 128 -38.33 -5.87 5.44
C GLN A 128 -38.68 -6.65 4.17
#